data_AF-A0A5D3AJN0-F1
#
_entry.id   AF-A0A5D3AJN0-F1
#
_cell.length_a   1.000
_cell.length_b   1.000
_cell.length_c   1.000
_cell.angle_alpha   90.00
_cell.angle_beta   90.00
_cell.angle_gamma   90.00
#
_symmetry.space_group_name_H-M   'P 1'
#
loop_
_entity.id
_entity.type
_entity.pdbx_description
1 polymer ?
#
loop_
_entity_poly.entity_id
_entity_poly.type
_entity_poly.pdbx_seq_one_letter_code
_entity_poly.pdbx_strand_id
1 'polypeptide(L)'
;MASNRNKYFWEDVTAALQEDLPEDYRSHLTDPEEQMFHKCSQRFQDMFREALNDPSHAENKALYEEKLGRNIIMVESEVETWALISNGKTANHLDAEEERNGLTRMMQSFITNGDVSVPQALITDYKSIKTDEEFEATAETTRAAVEYAIATSRTWGASRASGRRGDAAS
;
A
#
# COMPACT_ATOMS: atom_id res chain seq x y z
N MET A 1 -11.16 -27.05 8.19
CA MET A 1 -11.09 -26.60 6.79
C MET A 1 -11.46 -25.13 6.75
N ALA A 2 -10.46 -24.23 6.82
CA ALA A 2 -10.68 -22.80 6.77
C ALA A 2 -10.96 -22.40 5.30
N SER A 3 -12.09 -21.74 5.10
CA SER A 3 -12.70 -21.47 3.80
C SER A 3 -11.83 -20.54 2.94
N ASN A 4 -11.59 -20.94 1.69
CA ASN A 4 -10.92 -20.24 0.58
C ASN A 4 -11.58 -18.90 0.16
N ARG A 5 -12.30 -18.19 1.05
CA ARG A 5 -13.08 -17.00 0.68
C ARG A 5 -12.26 -15.76 0.33
N ASN A 6 -11.00 -15.67 0.75
CA ASN A 6 -10.15 -14.52 0.41
C ASN A 6 -9.54 -14.59 -1.00
N LYS A 7 -9.51 -15.77 -1.63
CA LYS A 7 -8.96 -15.90 -2.99
C LYS A 7 -9.95 -15.46 -4.07
N TYR A 8 -11.24 -15.68 -3.82
CA TYR A 8 -12.31 -15.36 -4.77
C TYR A 8 -12.76 -13.91 -4.75
N PHE A 9 -12.59 -13.16 -3.65
CA PHE A 9 -12.96 -11.74 -3.64
C PHE A 9 -12.12 -10.93 -4.64
N TRP A 10 -10.82 -11.21 -4.75
CA TRP A 10 -9.94 -10.48 -5.66
C TRP A 10 -10.10 -10.91 -7.13
N GLU A 11 -10.34 -12.19 -7.42
CA GLU A 11 -10.66 -12.63 -8.79
C GLU A 11 -12.03 -12.10 -9.23
N ASP A 12 -13.05 -12.11 -8.37
CA ASP A 12 -14.40 -11.62 -8.70
C ASP A 12 -14.48 -10.08 -8.77
N VAL A 13 -13.75 -9.34 -7.94
CA VAL A 13 -13.68 -7.87 -8.06
C VAL A 13 -12.92 -7.49 -9.35
N THR A 14 -11.83 -8.18 -9.69
CA THR A 14 -11.08 -7.91 -10.93
C THR A 14 -11.87 -8.31 -12.19
N ALA A 15 -12.63 -9.41 -12.14
CA ALA A 15 -13.47 -9.86 -13.26
C ALA A 15 -14.76 -9.05 -13.42
N ALA A 16 -15.43 -8.69 -12.32
CA ALA A 16 -16.64 -7.86 -12.37
C ALA A 16 -16.35 -6.40 -12.79
N LEU A 17 -15.13 -5.89 -12.54
CA LEU A 17 -14.65 -4.63 -13.09
C LEU A 17 -14.26 -4.72 -14.58
N GLN A 18 -13.95 -5.91 -15.12
CA GLN A 18 -13.53 -6.03 -16.52
C GLN A 18 -14.68 -6.08 -17.53
N GLU A 19 -15.89 -6.50 -17.12
CA GLU A 19 -17.01 -6.70 -18.06
C GLU A 19 -17.85 -5.44 -18.33
N ASP A 20 -17.82 -4.41 -17.48
CA ASP A 20 -18.70 -3.23 -17.61
C ASP A 20 -17.98 -1.85 -17.63
N LEU A 21 -16.65 -1.82 -17.82
CA LEU A 21 -15.94 -0.54 -17.91
C LEU A 21 -16.04 0.10 -19.31
N PRO A 22 -16.41 1.40 -19.39
CA PRO A 22 -16.41 2.17 -20.64
C PRO A 22 -15.05 2.11 -21.35
N GLU A 23 -15.01 2.20 -22.68
CA GLU A 23 -13.77 2.14 -23.49
C GLU A 23 -12.68 3.13 -23.04
N ASP A 24 -13.05 4.25 -22.42
CA ASP A 24 -12.09 5.22 -21.85
C ASP A 24 -11.23 4.62 -20.72
N TYR A 25 -11.80 3.73 -19.88
CA TYR A 25 -11.05 3.04 -18.83
C TYR A 25 -10.13 1.93 -19.37
N ARG A 26 -10.44 1.35 -20.53
CA ARG A 26 -9.54 0.42 -21.22
C ARG A 26 -8.27 1.10 -21.72
N SER A 27 -8.31 2.40 -22.03
CA SER A 27 -7.13 3.14 -22.48
C SER A 27 -6.07 3.29 -21.38
N HIS A 28 -6.48 3.48 -20.13
CA HIS A 28 -5.60 3.53 -18.95
C HIS A 28 -4.97 2.17 -18.62
N LEU A 29 -5.65 1.07 -18.95
CA LEU A 29 -5.11 -0.29 -18.84
C LEU A 29 -4.05 -0.60 -19.91
N THR A 30 -3.92 0.22 -20.95
CA THR A 30 -2.93 0.07 -22.02
C THR A 30 -1.72 0.99 -21.91
N ASP A 31 -1.66 1.88 -20.91
CA ASP A 31 -0.47 2.71 -20.67
C ASP A 31 0.65 1.87 -20.05
N PRO A 32 1.81 1.72 -20.73
CA PRO A 32 2.94 0.96 -20.22
C PRO A 32 3.45 1.47 -18.86
N GLU A 33 3.35 2.78 -18.58
CA GLU A 33 3.77 3.34 -17.30
C GLU A 33 2.84 2.87 -16.18
N GLU A 34 1.53 2.87 -16.42
CA GLU A 34 0.56 2.48 -15.41
C GLU A 34 0.54 0.97 -15.16
N GLN A 35 0.80 0.16 -16.19
CA GLN A 35 1.09 -1.27 -16.02
C GLN A 35 2.34 -1.49 -15.14
N MET A 36 3.40 -0.71 -15.35
CA MET A 36 4.61 -0.80 -14.53
C MET A 36 4.36 -0.37 -13.08
N PHE A 37 3.54 0.67 -12.87
CA PHE A 37 3.10 1.07 -11.53
C PHE A 37 2.36 -0.06 -10.82
N HIS A 38 1.42 -0.72 -11.50
CA HIS A 38 0.70 -1.87 -10.93
C HIS A 38 1.65 -3.03 -10.60
N LYS A 39 2.62 -3.32 -11.48
CA LYS A 39 3.63 -4.36 -11.26
C LYS A 39 4.49 -4.08 -10.02
N CYS A 40 4.93 -2.84 -9.85
CA CYS A 40 5.70 -2.41 -8.67
C CYS A 40 4.85 -2.45 -7.39
N SER A 41 3.59 -2.04 -7.47
CA SER A 41 2.67 -2.06 -6.33
C SER A 41 2.34 -3.48 -5.88
N GLN A 42 2.13 -4.40 -6.83
CA GLN A 42 1.92 -5.81 -6.54
C GLN A 42 3.16 -6.44 -5.88
N ARG A 43 4.36 -6.16 -6.40
CA ARG A 43 5.61 -6.62 -5.77
C ARG A 43 5.72 -6.12 -4.33
N PHE A 44 5.41 -4.85 -4.06
CA PHE A 44 5.42 -4.31 -2.71
C PHE A 44 4.47 -5.10 -1.79
N GLN A 45 3.23 -5.34 -2.23
CA GLN A 45 2.24 -6.07 -1.43
C GLN A 45 2.65 -7.52 -1.17
N ASP A 46 3.21 -8.20 -2.17
CA ASP A 46 3.67 -9.58 -2.02
C ASP A 46 4.86 -9.66 -1.06
N MET A 47 5.86 -8.78 -1.22
CA MET A 47 6.99 -8.68 -0.30
C MET A 47 6.56 -8.29 1.11
N PHE A 48 5.55 -7.42 1.26
CA PHE A 48 4.98 -7.06 2.57
C PHE A 48 4.35 -8.27 3.27
N ARG A 49 3.58 -9.08 2.54
CA ARG A 49 3.00 -10.33 3.07
C ARG A 49 4.08 -11.34 3.43
N GLU A 50 5.11 -11.48 2.61
CA GLU A 50 6.25 -12.34 2.89
C GLU A 50 6.99 -11.89 4.15
N ALA A 51 7.31 -10.59 4.25
CA ALA A 51 7.99 -10.01 5.41
C ALA A 51 7.18 -10.20 6.70
N LEU A 52 5.87 -9.95 6.69
CA LEU A 52 5.03 -10.22 7.86
C LEU A 52 5.05 -11.69 8.29
N ASN A 53 5.27 -12.64 7.38
CA ASN A 53 5.38 -14.06 7.71
C ASN A 53 6.77 -14.47 8.20
N ASP A 54 7.78 -13.59 8.13
CA ASP A 54 9.08 -13.83 8.74
C ASP A 54 8.97 -13.84 10.28
N PRO A 55 9.57 -14.81 10.98
CA PRO A 55 9.54 -14.88 12.44
C PRO A 55 10.05 -13.61 13.15
N SER A 56 10.95 -12.84 12.54
CA SER A 56 11.43 -11.57 13.08
C SER A 56 10.35 -10.48 13.18
N HIS A 57 9.27 -10.62 12.40
CA HIS A 57 8.13 -9.69 12.39
C HIS A 57 6.90 -10.22 13.14
N ALA A 58 7.05 -11.26 13.96
CA ALA A 58 5.91 -11.93 14.62
C ALA A 58 5.01 -10.98 15.45
N GLU A 59 5.59 -10.01 16.17
CA GLU A 59 4.81 -9.01 16.92
C GLU A 59 4.03 -8.07 15.99
N ASN A 60 4.66 -7.61 14.91
CA ASN A 60 4.03 -6.76 13.90
C ASN A 60 2.90 -7.50 13.18
N LYS A 61 3.09 -8.79 12.87
CA LYS A 61 2.07 -9.65 12.28
C LYS A 61 0.86 -9.79 13.18
N ALA A 62 1.07 -10.08 14.47
CA ALA A 62 -0.03 -10.22 15.42
C ALA A 62 -0.85 -8.92 15.54
N LEU A 63 -0.18 -7.76 15.60
CA LEU A 63 -0.85 -6.46 15.62
C LEU A 63 -1.58 -6.16 14.30
N TYR A 64 -0.97 -6.47 13.17
CA TYR A 64 -1.57 -6.34 11.84
C TYR A 64 -2.88 -7.13 11.77
N GLU A 65 -2.85 -8.42 12.13
CA GLU A 65 -4.03 -9.30 12.11
C GLU A 65 -5.12 -8.83 13.09
N GLU A 66 -4.76 -8.40 14.29
CA GLU A 66 -5.70 -7.86 15.28
C GLU A 66 -6.41 -6.60 14.74
N LYS A 67 -5.65 -5.68 14.14
CA LYS A 67 -6.18 -4.42 13.61
C LYS A 67 -6.99 -4.64 12.35
N LEU A 68 -6.55 -5.54 11.47
CA LEU A 68 -7.27 -5.95 10.27
C LEU A 68 -8.66 -6.49 10.62
N GLY A 69 -8.75 -7.32 11.66
CA GLY A 69 -10.03 -7.84 12.16
C GLY A 69 -10.96 -6.78 12.77
N ARG A 70 -10.44 -5.63 13.20
CA ARG A 70 -11.21 -4.51 13.77
C ARG A 70 -11.63 -3.47 12.74
N ASN A 71 -10.74 -3.12 11.83
CA ASN A 71 -10.98 -2.12 10.81
C ASN A 71 -10.15 -2.43 9.56
N ILE A 72 -10.67 -3.35 8.75
CA ILE A 72 -10.06 -3.81 7.51
C ILE A 72 -9.76 -2.64 6.55
N ILE A 73 -10.72 -1.73 6.37
CA ILE A 73 -10.60 -0.60 5.45
C ILE A 73 -9.41 0.28 5.82
N MET A 74 -9.23 0.59 7.10
CA MET A 74 -8.11 1.42 7.55
C MET A 74 -6.76 0.75 7.33
N VAL A 75 -6.67 -0.54 7.66
CA VAL A 75 -5.42 -1.29 7.54
C VAL A 75 -5.02 -1.44 6.07
N GLU A 76 -5.95 -1.86 5.23
CA GLU A 76 -5.72 -2.00 3.80
C GLU A 76 -5.38 -0.66 3.14
N SER A 77 -6.10 0.42 3.49
CA SER A 77 -5.81 1.77 3.00
C SER A 77 -4.38 2.20 3.30
N GLU A 78 -3.88 1.95 4.51
CA GLU A 78 -2.51 2.33 4.86
C GLU A 78 -1.49 1.48 4.09
N VAL A 79 -1.69 0.16 3.95
CA VAL A 79 -0.80 -0.70 3.15
C VAL A 79 -0.78 -0.27 1.68
N GLU A 80 -1.94 0.04 1.10
CA GLU A 80 -2.05 0.55 -0.26
C GLU A 80 -1.39 1.92 -0.41
N THR A 81 -1.51 2.78 0.61
CA THR A 81 -0.82 4.07 0.63
C THR A 81 0.69 3.89 0.62
N TRP A 82 1.22 2.96 1.42
CA TRP A 82 2.65 2.63 1.41
C TRP A 82 3.10 2.14 0.03
N ALA A 83 2.33 1.27 -0.63
CA ALA A 83 2.63 0.79 -1.97
C ALA A 83 2.64 1.93 -3.00
N LEU A 84 1.69 2.86 -2.92
CA LEU A 84 1.62 4.03 -3.81
C LEU A 84 2.84 4.93 -3.69
N ILE A 85 3.15 5.37 -2.47
CA ILE A 85 4.21 6.36 -2.28
C ILE A 85 5.61 5.77 -2.44
N SER A 86 5.78 4.49 -2.12
CA SER A 86 7.03 3.77 -2.40
C SER A 86 7.27 3.63 -3.90
N ASN A 87 6.25 3.77 -4.73
CA ASN A 87 6.33 3.71 -6.18
C ASN A 87 6.07 5.07 -6.84
N GLY A 88 6.43 6.17 -6.17
CA GLY A 88 6.50 7.51 -6.78
C GLY A 88 5.17 8.24 -6.95
N LYS A 89 4.03 7.64 -6.57
CA LYS A 89 2.75 8.36 -6.53
C LYS A 89 2.66 9.25 -5.28
N THR A 90 1.89 10.32 -5.39
CA THR A 90 1.68 11.33 -4.35
C THR A 90 0.19 11.57 -4.13
N ALA A 91 -0.18 12.36 -3.11
CA ALA A 91 -1.58 12.73 -2.86
C ALA A 91 -2.28 13.30 -4.11
N ASN A 92 -1.57 14.07 -4.94
CA ASN A 92 -2.13 14.67 -6.15
C ASN A 92 -2.52 13.62 -7.22
N HIS A 93 -1.88 12.44 -7.20
CA HIS A 93 -2.24 11.35 -8.10
C HIS A 93 -3.57 10.69 -7.70
N LEU A 94 -3.99 10.85 -6.45
CA LEU A 94 -5.30 10.39 -5.95
C LEU A 94 -6.42 11.42 -6.17
N ASP A 95 -6.08 12.68 -6.48
CA ASP A 95 -7.04 13.73 -6.79
C ASP A 95 -7.59 13.66 -8.21
N ALA A 96 -6.88 12.97 -9.11
CA ALA A 96 -7.21 12.90 -10.53
C ALA A 96 -8.31 11.88 -10.87
N GLU A 97 -8.67 10.98 -9.94
CA GLU A 97 -9.76 10.03 -10.16
C GLU A 97 -11.10 10.67 -9.76
N GLU A 98 -11.95 10.93 -10.75
CA GLU A 98 -13.24 11.63 -10.62
C GLU A 98 -14.24 10.91 -9.67
N GLU A 99 -13.98 9.66 -9.29
CA GLU A 99 -14.75 8.90 -8.30
C GLU A 99 -14.04 8.82 -6.95
N ARG A 100 -14.10 9.91 -6.18
CA ARG A 100 -13.63 9.93 -4.78
C ARG A 100 -14.48 9.04 -3.86
N ASN A 101 -14.20 7.74 -3.87
CA ASN A 101 -14.70 6.80 -2.87
C ASN A 101 -14.02 7.05 -1.51
N GLY A 102 -14.54 6.44 -0.44
CA GLY A 102 -14.03 6.65 0.92
C GLY A 102 -12.58 6.19 1.12
N LEU A 103 -12.12 5.24 0.31
CA LEU A 103 -10.77 4.65 0.35
C LEU A 103 -9.74 5.67 -0.16
N THR A 104 -9.96 6.23 -1.35
CA THR A 104 -9.07 7.22 -1.97
C THR A 104 -8.87 8.44 -1.07
N ARG A 105 -9.93 8.91 -0.40
CA ARG A 105 -9.84 10.03 0.56
C ARG A 105 -9.01 9.67 1.80
N MET A 106 -9.12 8.43 2.28
CA MET A 106 -8.37 7.97 3.44
C MET A 106 -6.87 7.90 3.11
N MET A 107 -6.53 7.32 1.97
CA MET A 107 -5.16 7.23 1.48
C MET A 107 -4.55 8.62 1.26
N GLN A 108 -5.30 9.53 0.64
CA GLN A 108 -4.89 10.92 0.48
C GLN A 108 -4.65 11.60 1.83
N SER A 109 -5.50 11.34 2.83
CA SER A 109 -5.33 11.88 4.18
C SER A 109 -4.05 11.36 4.86
N PHE A 110 -3.72 10.09 4.67
CA PHE A 110 -2.49 9.53 5.22
C PHE A 110 -1.23 10.19 4.65
N ILE A 111 -1.23 10.47 3.34
CA ILE A 111 -0.12 11.15 2.68
C ILE A 111 -0.04 12.61 3.12
N THR A 112 -1.17 13.33 3.08
CA THR A 112 -1.19 14.79 3.36
C THR A 112 -0.90 15.12 4.81
N ASN A 113 -1.31 14.26 5.76
CA ASN A 113 -1.02 14.43 7.19
C ASN A 113 0.38 13.90 7.59
N GLY A 114 1.10 13.24 6.68
CA GLY A 114 2.38 12.60 6.98
C GLY A 114 2.26 11.39 7.91
N ASP A 115 1.10 10.72 7.94
CA ASP A 115 0.95 9.43 8.60
C ASP A 115 1.63 8.31 7.82
N VAL A 116 1.68 8.47 6.49
CA VAL A 116 2.41 7.60 5.57
C VAL A 116 3.36 8.46 4.73
N SER A 117 4.66 8.24 4.93
CA SER A 117 5.72 8.98 4.23
C SER A 117 6.94 8.08 4.04
N VAL A 118 7.50 8.02 2.84
CA VAL A 118 8.65 7.17 2.51
C VAL A 118 9.88 8.06 2.26
N PRO A 119 11.05 7.75 2.85
CA PRO A 119 12.31 8.42 2.51
C PRO A 119 12.60 8.35 1.01
N GLN A 120 13.10 9.44 0.41
CA GLN A 120 13.32 9.51 -1.04
C GLN A 120 14.18 8.35 -1.59
N ALA A 121 15.14 7.86 -0.82
CA ALA A 121 16.01 6.74 -1.20
C ALA A 121 15.28 5.39 -1.32
N LEU A 122 14.07 5.29 -0.76
CA LEU A 122 13.22 4.09 -0.79
C LEU A 122 12.08 4.21 -1.82
N ILE A 123 12.02 5.31 -2.57
CA ILE A 123 11.02 5.52 -3.62
C ILE A 123 11.56 4.97 -4.94
N THR A 124 10.83 4.01 -5.50
CA THR A 124 11.02 3.52 -6.87
C THR A 124 10.27 4.45 -7.83
N ASP A 125 11.01 5.10 -8.74
CA ASP A 125 10.41 5.87 -9.83
C ASP A 125 9.96 4.92 -10.95
N TYR A 126 8.71 4.46 -10.86
CA TYR A 126 8.14 3.49 -11.80
C TYR A 126 8.18 3.96 -13.26
N LYS A 127 8.16 5.28 -13.51
CA LYS A 127 8.20 5.84 -14.86
C LYS A 127 9.56 5.65 -15.53
N SER A 128 10.62 5.49 -14.73
CA SER A 128 11.97 5.24 -15.22
C SER A 128 12.19 3.78 -15.66
N ILE A 129 11.32 2.86 -15.26
CA ILE A 129 11.46 1.42 -15.53
C ILE A 129 10.81 1.10 -16.88
N LYS A 130 11.61 0.67 -17.85
CA LYS A 130 11.15 0.33 -19.21
C LYS A 130 11.36 -1.16 -19.54
N THR A 131 12.10 -1.88 -18.72
CA THR A 131 12.46 -3.30 -18.93
C THR A 131 12.26 -4.14 -17.67
N ASP A 132 12.18 -5.46 -17.86
CA ASP A 132 12.13 -6.41 -16.74
C ASP A 132 13.43 -6.42 -15.93
N GLU A 133 14.58 -6.19 -16.54
CA GLU A 133 15.87 -6.11 -15.85
C GLU A 133 15.94 -4.91 -14.90
N GLU A 134 15.49 -3.74 -15.36
CA GLU A 134 15.33 -2.55 -14.51
C GLU A 134 14.30 -2.78 -13.42
N PHE A 135 13.21 -3.49 -13.73
CA PHE A 135 12.23 -3.87 -12.71
C PHE A 135 12.89 -4.74 -11.65
N GLU A 136 13.57 -5.84 -12.00
CA GLU A 136 14.28 -6.70 -11.03
C GLU A 136 15.32 -5.94 -10.22
N ALA A 137 16.01 -4.95 -10.81
CA ALA A 137 16.98 -4.12 -10.08
C ALA A 137 16.36 -3.30 -8.92
N THR A 138 15.04 -3.09 -8.92
CA THR A 138 14.34 -2.38 -7.82
C THR A 138 14.01 -3.25 -6.61
N ALA A 139 14.24 -4.57 -6.67
CA ALA A 139 13.80 -5.51 -5.64
C ALA A 139 14.32 -5.17 -4.23
N GLU A 140 15.59 -4.77 -4.10
CA GLU A 140 16.16 -4.38 -2.79
C GLU A 140 15.55 -3.07 -2.27
N THR A 141 15.29 -2.10 -3.15
CA THR A 141 14.60 -0.86 -2.79
C THR A 141 13.19 -1.14 -2.30
N THR A 142 12.44 -1.99 -3.00
CA THR A 142 11.10 -2.43 -2.58
C THR A 142 11.14 -3.14 -1.23
N ARG A 143 12.10 -4.05 -1.02
CA ARG A 143 12.26 -4.74 0.27
C ARG A 143 12.56 -3.76 1.40
N ALA A 144 13.45 -2.80 1.18
CA ALA A 144 13.76 -1.78 2.18
C ALA A 144 12.54 -0.87 2.47
N ALA A 145 11.74 -0.53 1.46
CA ALA A 145 10.49 0.21 1.64
C ALA A 145 9.46 -0.59 2.45
N VAL A 146 9.35 -1.91 2.23
CA VAL A 146 8.50 -2.81 3.02
C VAL A 146 8.92 -2.84 4.48
N GLU A 147 10.21 -3.07 4.75
CA GLU A 147 10.75 -3.08 6.12
C GLU A 147 10.51 -1.74 6.83
N TYR A 148 10.68 -0.64 6.11
CA TYR A 148 10.34 0.70 6.61
C TYR A 148 8.86 0.80 6.97
N ALA A 149 7.96 0.44 6.06
CA ALA A 149 6.52 0.49 6.28
C ALA A 149 6.07 -0.33 7.50
N ILE A 150 6.61 -1.55 7.67
CA ILE A 150 6.33 -2.39 8.84
C ILE A 150 6.80 -1.70 10.12
N ALA A 151 8.02 -1.16 10.13
CA ALA A 151 8.59 -0.50 11.30
C ALA A 151 7.88 0.81 11.68
N THR A 152 7.34 1.54 10.70
CA THR A 152 6.76 2.87 10.91
C THR A 152 5.25 2.92 10.92
N SER A 153 4.55 1.83 10.57
CA SER A 153 3.10 1.82 10.51
C SER A 153 2.50 2.36 11.82
N ARG A 154 1.53 3.27 11.71
CA ARG A 154 0.88 3.87 12.88
C ARG A 154 -0.38 3.13 13.30
N THR A 155 -1.02 2.42 12.38
CA THR A 155 -2.26 1.70 12.68
C THR A 155 -1.99 0.34 13.34
N TRP A 156 -0.93 -0.37 12.95
CA TRP A 156 -0.54 -1.66 13.53
C TRP A 156 0.95 -1.79 13.91
N GLY A 157 1.83 -0.95 13.36
CA GLY A 157 3.24 -0.85 13.77
C GLY A 157 3.46 0.11 14.95
N ALA A 158 4.69 0.60 15.13
CA ALA A 158 5.20 1.30 16.31
C ALA A 158 4.36 2.48 16.85
N SER A 159 3.27 2.17 17.55
CA SER A 159 2.61 3.07 18.49
C SER A 159 3.26 2.91 19.86
N ARG A 160 4.45 3.51 20.04
CA ARG A 160 5.04 3.73 21.38
C ARG A 160 5.64 5.12 21.62
N ALA A 161 5.50 6.09 20.71
CA ALA A 161 6.10 7.41 20.92
C ALA A 161 5.22 8.61 20.50
N SER A 162 3.97 8.67 20.96
CA SER A 162 3.27 9.96 21.12
C SER A 162 2.19 9.91 22.20
N GLY A 163 2.49 9.23 23.31
CA GLY A 163 1.76 9.35 24.57
C GLY A 163 2.35 10.42 25.50
N ARG A 164 2.89 11.53 24.98
CA ARG A 164 3.15 12.74 25.79
C ARG A 164 1.81 13.47 25.97
N ARG A 165 0.87 12.85 26.69
CA ARG A 165 -0.12 13.64 27.44
C ARG A 165 0.71 14.35 28.50
N GLY A 166 0.84 15.66 28.36
CA GLY A 166 1.43 16.47 29.41
C GLY A 166 0.68 16.20 30.70
N ASP A 167 1.41 15.64 31.67
CA ASP A 167 1.20 15.97 33.07
C ASP A 167 1.41 17.49 33.18
N ALA A 168 0.33 18.23 32.96
CA ALA A 168 0.19 19.56 33.49
C ALA A 168 -0.59 19.41 34.79
N ALA A 169 0.16 19.42 35.88
CA ALA A 169 -0.36 19.58 37.22
C ALA A 169 -1.34 20.75 37.30
N SER A 170 -2.45 20.55 38.00
CA SER A 170 -3.19 21.59 38.72
C SER A 170 -3.90 20.93 39.90
#